data_AF-V4NZZ8-F1
#
_entry.id   AF-V4NZZ8-F1
#
_cell.length_a   1.000
_cell.length_b   1.000
_cell.length_c   1.000
_cell.angle_alpha   90.00
_cell.angle_beta   90.00
_cell.angle_gamma   90.00
#
_symmetry.space_group_name_H-M   'P 1'
#
loop_
_entity.id
_entity.type
_entity.pdbx_description
1 polymer ?
#
loop_
_entity_poly.entity_id
_entity_poly.type
_entity_poly.pdbx_seq_one_letter_code
_entity_poly.pdbx_strand_id
1 'polypeptide(L)'
;MADDQHPDVITAAAQGRLRTIIERIERLEEDKAAISGDLKEVYDEAKGEGFDVKILRKVVRLRKQDKVKREEEEALLDLYLSAIGGI
;
A
#
# COMPACT_ATOMS: atom_id res chain seq x y z
N MET A 1 6.37 12.81 -46.70
CA MET A 1 6.86 11.90 -45.65
C MET A 1 7.64 12.78 -44.70
N ALA A 2 7.03 13.10 -43.56
CA ALA A 2 7.67 13.91 -42.53
C ALA A 2 8.54 12.96 -41.72
N ASP A 3 9.84 13.25 -41.67
CA ASP A 3 10.83 12.50 -40.92
C ASP A 3 10.38 12.28 -39.47
N ASP A 4 10.42 11.01 -39.06
CA ASP A 4 10.45 10.55 -37.69
C ASP A 4 11.59 11.25 -36.94
N GLN A 5 11.28 12.31 -36.23
CA GLN A 5 12.18 12.86 -35.24
C GLN A 5 11.98 12.09 -33.95
N HIS A 6 12.55 10.89 -33.87
CA HIS A 6 12.68 10.14 -32.62
C HIS A 6 13.65 10.90 -31.71
N PRO A 7 13.21 11.53 -30.59
CA PRO A 7 14.14 12.09 -29.63
C PRO A 7 14.62 10.97 -28.69
N ASP A 8 15.15 9.87 -29.26
CA ASP A 8 15.56 8.68 -28.52
C ASP A 8 16.90 8.86 -27.77
N VAL A 9 17.52 10.03 -27.87
CA VAL A 9 18.85 10.27 -27.28
C VAL A 9 18.71 11.03 -25.96
N ILE A 10 18.87 10.31 -24.85
CA ILE A 10 19.00 10.90 -23.52
C ILE A 10 20.34 11.63 -23.43
N THR A 11 20.31 12.95 -23.22
CA THR A 11 21.52 13.77 -23.03
C THR A 11 22.32 13.31 -21.80
N ALA A 12 23.64 13.54 -21.77
CA ALA A 12 24.50 13.13 -20.65
C ALA A 12 24.03 13.69 -19.28
N ALA A 13 23.53 14.94 -19.26
CA ALA A 13 22.96 15.52 -18.05
C ALA A 13 21.67 14.81 -17.61
N ALA A 14 20.82 14.40 -18.57
CA ALA A 14 19.62 13.61 -18.29
C ALA A 14 19.96 12.18 -17.85
N GLN A 15 21.03 11.56 -18.37
CA GLN A 15 21.54 10.27 -17.91
C GLN A 15 22.00 10.32 -16.45
N GLY A 16 22.72 11.39 -16.06
CA GLY A 16 23.13 11.61 -14.67
C GLY A 16 21.93 11.72 -13.71
N ARG A 17 20.92 12.51 -14.08
CA ARG A 17 19.68 12.61 -13.28
C ARG A 17 18.93 11.29 -13.18
N LEU A 18 18.82 10.55 -14.29
CA LEU A 18 18.16 9.25 -14.31
C LEU A 18 18.85 8.27 -13.36
N ARG A 19 20.19 8.21 -13.37
CA ARG A 19 20.96 7.37 -12.44
C ARG A 19 20.64 7.70 -10.98
N THR A 20 20.68 8.98 -10.59
CA THR A 20 20.37 9.37 -9.21
C THR A 20 18.92 9.06 -8.81
N ILE A 21 17.97 9.14 -9.74
CA ILE A 21 16.57 8.74 -9.48
C ILE A 21 16.50 7.23 -9.22
N ILE A 22 17.13 6.41 -10.06
CA ILE A 22 17.15 4.95 -9.93
C ILE A 22 17.81 4.53 -8.60
N GLU A 23 18.99 5.06 -8.27
CA GLU A 23 19.71 4.77 -7.02
C GLU A 23 18.90 5.15 -5.77
N ARG A 24 18.03 6.17 -5.86
CA ARG A 24 17.12 6.53 -4.77
C ARG A 24 15.94 5.55 -4.67
N ILE A 25 15.39 5.11 -5.80
CA ILE A 25 14.30 4.14 -5.83
C ILE A 25 14.77 2.79 -5.31
N GLU A 26 15.94 2.30 -5.74
CA GLU A 26 16.49 1.02 -5.29
C GLU A 26 16.67 0.97 -3.78
N ARG A 27 17.26 2.02 -3.19
CA ARG A 27 17.36 2.15 -1.73
C ARG A 27 15.99 2.13 -1.03
N LEU A 28 15.01 2.84 -1.57
CA LEU A 28 13.66 2.84 -1.00
C LEU A 28 12.96 1.48 -1.13
N GLU A 29 13.22 0.71 -2.20
CA GLU A 29 12.70 -0.65 -2.35
C GLU A 29 13.40 -1.63 -1.39
N GLU A 30 14.71 -1.47 -1.13
CA GLU A 30 15.41 -2.22 -0.09
C GLU A 30 14.83 -1.94 1.30
N ASP A 31 14.66 -0.67 1.67
CA ASP A 31 14.06 -0.27 2.95
C ASP A 31 12.63 -0.83 3.10
N LYS A 32 11.84 -0.75 2.03
CA LYS A 32 10.48 -1.31 1.99
C LYS A 32 10.47 -2.83 2.12
N ALA A 33 11.45 -3.53 1.54
CA ALA A 33 11.61 -4.97 1.69
C ALA A 33 11.96 -5.34 3.14
N ALA A 34 12.88 -4.62 3.77
CA ALA A 34 13.23 -4.80 5.17
C ALA A 34 12.01 -4.61 6.09
N ILE A 35 11.30 -3.49 5.95
CA ILE A 35 10.06 -3.21 6.71
C ILE A 35 8.99 -4.28 6.47
N SER A 36 8.88 -4.79 5.24
CA SER A 36 7.93 -5.87 4.91
C SER A 36 8.31 -7.19 5.58
N GLY A 37 9.61 -7.45 5.72
CA GLY A 37 10.17 -8.57 6.50
C GLY A 37 9.80 -8.46 7.97
N ASP A 38 10.13 -7.33 8.61
CA ASP A 38 9.83 -7.07 10.02
C ASP A 38 8.32 -7.19 10.30
N LEU A 39 7.49 -6.63 9.43
CA LEU A 39 6.03 -6.73 9.56
C LEU A 39 5.53 -8.18 9.49
N LYS A 40 6.16 -9.01 8.64
CA LYS A 40 5.82 -10.43 8.53
C LYS A 40 6.18 -11.16 9.83
N GLU A 41 7.35 -10.92 10.38
CA GLU A 41 7.79 -11.54 11.65
C GLU A 41 6.81 -11.23 12.79
N VAL A 42 6.35 -9.98 12.92
CA VAL A 42 5.34 -9.59 13.92
C VAL A 42 4.01 -10.35 13.72
N TYR A 43 3.56 -10.53 12.48
CA TYR A 43 2.35 -11.32 12.23
C TYR A 43 2.55 -12.81 12.50
N ASP A 44 3.75 -13.35 12.25
CA ASP A 44 4.08 -14.75 12.51
C ASP A 44 4.23 -15.02 14.02
N GLU A 45 4.77 -14.07 14.79
CA GLU A 45 4.79 -14.08 16.26
C GLU A 45 3.37 -14.10 16.82
N ALA A 46 2.51 -13.17 16.39
CA ALA A 46 1.11 -13.13 16.80
C ALA A 46 0.37 -14.43 16.47
N LYS A 47 0.70 -15.08 15.35
CA LYS A 47 0.17 -16.41 15.01
C LYS A 47 0.64 -17.49 15.99
N GLY A 48 1.91 -17.46 16.40
CA GLY A 48 2.48 -18.36 17.40
C GLY A 48 1.83 -18.19 18.78
N GLU A 49 1.43 -16.98 19.13
CA GLU A 49 0.66 -16.66 20.34
C GLU A 49 -0.82 -17.07 20.26
N GLY A 50 -1.30 -17.49 19.08
CA GLY A 50 -2.67 -17.98 18.87
C GLY A 50 -3.65 -16.93 18.35
N PHE A 51 -3.19 -15.74 17.93
CA PHE A 51 -4.06 -14.73 17.32
C PHE A 51 -4.39 -15.05 15.85
N ASP A 52 -5.58 -14.66 15.41
CA ASP A 52 -5.96 -14.72 13.98
C ASP A 52 -5.34 -13.54 13.21
N VAL A 53 -4.29 -13.84 12.45
CA VAL A 53 -3.56 -12.88 11.61
C VAL A 53 -4.48 -12.17 10.59
N LYS A 54 -5.50 -12.85 10.06
CA LYS A 54 -6.44 -12.26 9.09
C LYS A 54 -7.27 -11.17 9.77
N ILE A 55 -7.71 -11.41 11.00
CA ILE A 55 -8.44 -10.42 11.80
C ILE A 55 -7.53 -9.26 12.19
N LEU A 56 -6.29 -9.52 12.62
CA LEU A 56 -5.31 -8.46 12.93
C LEU A 56 -5.08 -7.53 11.73
N ARG A 57 -4.87 -8.09 10.53
CA ARG A 57 -4.73 -7.29 9.30
C ARG A 57 -5.96 -6.44 9.01
N LYS A 58 -7.16 -6.97 9.26
CA LYS A 58 -8.42 -6.22 9.15
C LYS A 58 -8.45 -5.05 10.14
N VAL A 59 -8.11 -5.28 11.41
CA VAL A 59 -8.05 -4.24 12.45
C VAL A 59 -7.06 -3.14 12.06
N VAL A 60 -5.85 -3.48 11.62
CA VAL A 60 -4.85 -2.49 11.18
C VAL A 60 -5.37 -1.68 9.99
N ARG A 61 -6.04 -2.31 9.01
CA ARG A 61 -6.65 -1.60 7.89
C ARG A 61 -7.74 -0.63 8.34
N LEU A 62 -8.65 -1.07 9.21
CA LEU A 62 -9.72 -0.22 9.74
C LEU A 62 -9.16 0.97 10.53
N ARG A 63 -8.07 0.77 11.28
CA ARG A 63 -7.38 1.85 12.03
C ARG A 63 -6.66 2.87 11.14
N LYS A 64 -6.37 2.53 9.89
CA LYS A 64 -5.77 3.45 8.91
C LYS A 64 -6.80 4.31 8.19
N GLN A 65 -8.08 3.93 8.23
CA GLN A 65 -9.15 4.72 7.63
C GLN A 65 -9.45 5.96 8.49
N ASP A 66 -9.95 7.01 7.85
CA ASP A 66 -10.46 8.18 8.55
C ASP A 66 -11.65 7.76 9.42
N LYS A 67 -11.62 8.17 10.70
CA LYS A 67 -12.61 7.75 11.69
C LYS A 67 -14.02 8.20 11.30
N VAL A 68 -14.17 9.42 10.79
CA VAL A 68 -15.47 9.99 10.40
C VAL A 68 -16.03 9.21 9.22
N LYS A 69 -15.21 8.98 8.18
CA LYS A 69 -15.63 8.20 7.02
C LYS A 69 -16.04 6.78 7.39
N ARG A 70 -15.31 6.14 8.31
CA ARG A 70 -15.65 4.79 8.79
C ARG A 70 -16.99 4.79 9.52
N GLU A 71 -17.25 5.75 10.40
CA GLU A 71 -18.51 5.86 11.13
C GLU A 71 -19.69 6.13 10.18
N GLU A 72 -19.50 6.94 9.13
CA GLU A 72 -20.49 7.14 8.07
C GLU A 72 -20.77 5.85 7.28
N GLU A 73 -19.73 5.12 6.88
CA GLU A 73 -19.86 3.83 6.18
C GLU A 73 -20.58 2.78 7.05
N GLU A 74 -20.23 2.69 8.34
CA GLU A 74 -20.88 1.80 9.31
C GLU A 74 -22.37 2.13 9.47
N ALA A 75 -22.73 3.41 9.60
CA ALA A 75 -24.12 3.84 9.70
C ALA A 75 -24.94 3.50 8.44
N LEU A 76 -24.35 3.67 7.25
CA LEU A 76 -24.98 3.30 5.98
C LEU A 76 -25.15 1.78 5.85
N LEU A 77 -24.14 1.01 6.26
CA LEU A 77 -24.20 -0.45 6.25
C LEU A 77 -25.32 -0.96 7.15
N ASP A 78 -25.41 -0.45 8.37
CA ASP A 78 -26.45 -0.82 9.34
C ASP A 78 -27.85 -0.46 8.79
N LEU A 79 -28.00 0.71 8.17
CA LEU A 79 -29.24 1.11 7.51
C LEU A 79 -29.64 0.09 6.43
N TYR A 80 -28.71 -0.30 5.55
CA TYR A 80 -29.01 -1.24 4.47
C TYR A 80 -29.29 -2.65 4.97
N LEU A 81 -28.54 -3.14 5.97
CA LEU A 81 -28.81 -4.44 6.59
C LEU A 81 -30.18 -4.45 7.26
N SER A 82 -30.54 -3.38 7.98
CA SER A 82 -31.86 -3.27 8.61
C SER A 82 -33.00 -3.30 7.58
N ALA A 83 -32.80 -2.68 6.41
CA ALA A 83 -33.79 -2.62 5.34
C ALA A 83 -34.06 -3.99 4.69
N ILE A 84 -33.10 -4.93 4.74
CA ILE A 84 -33.24 -6.28 4.18
C ILE A 84 -33.54 -7.37 5.23
N GLY A 85 -33.77 -6.99 6.49
CA GLY A 85 -34.15 -7.92 7.56
C GLY A 85 -33.00 -8.39 8.47
N GLY A 86 -31.84 -7.75 8.41
CA GLY A 86 -30.67 -8.07 9.23
C GLY A 86 -29.70 -9.07 8.59
N ILE A 87 -28.76 -9.57 9.38
CA ILE A 87 -27.86 -10.69 9.02
C ILE A 87 -28.57 -12.02 9.31
#